data_AF-A0A3M0IJS9-F1
#
_entry.id   AF-A0A3M0IJS9-F1
#
_cell.length_a   1.000
_cell.length_b   1.000
_cell.length_c   1.000
_cell.angle_alpha   90.00
_cell.angle_beta   90.00
_cell.angle_gamma   90.00
#
_symmetry.space_group_name_H-M   'P 1'
#
loop_
_entity.id
_entity.type
_entity.pdbx_description
1 polymer ?
#
loop_
_entity_poly.entity_id
_entity_poly.type
_entity_poly.pdbx_seq_one_letter_code
_entity_poly.pdbx_strand_id
1 'polypeptide(L)' 'MTNLKDRSSAPADLDGDLASLRGDCARMAPNWAVPRDADARPVPPSLIHGVTVPPRSARLLDAMSDYGD' A
#
# COMPACT_ATOMS: atom_id res chain seq x y z
N MET A 1 -15.39 -20.04 19.51
CA MET A 1 -14.41 -19.01 19.14
C MET A 1 -13.04 -19.65 19.12
N THR A 2 -12.53 -20.02 17.95
CA THR A 2 -11.17 -20.57 17.81
C THR A 2 -10.19 -19.40 17.67
N ASN A 3 -9.37 -19.18 18.68
CA ASN A 3 -8.33 -18.16 18.69
C ASN A 3 -7.35 -18.42 17.53
N LEU A 4 -7.18 -17.43 16.66
CA LEU A 4 -6.16 -17.43 15.62
C LEU A 4 -4.81 -17.39 16.34
N LYS A 5 -4.08 -18.51 16.27
CA LYS A 5 -2.74 -18.64 16.83
C LYS A 5 -1.88 -17.58 16.14
N ASP A 6 -1.34 -16.63 16.91
CA ASP A 6 -0.39 -15.64 16.42
C ASP A 6 0.74 -16.39 15.71
N ARG A 7 0.67 -16.40 14.38
CA ARG A 7 1.82 -16.78 13.57
C ARG A 7 2.79 -15.63 13.75
N SER A 8 3.66 -15.75 14.74
CA SER A 8 4.80 -14.87 14.91
C SER A 8 5.49 -14.82 13.56
N SER A 9 5.30 -13.72 12.83
CA SER A 9 6.06 -13.45 11.62
C SER A 9 7.50 -13.39 12.10
N ALA A 10 8.39 -14.20 11.53
CA ALA A 10 9.81 -14.02 11.77
C ALA A 10 10.13 -12.53 11.55
N PRO A 11 10.93 -11.89 12.43
CA PRO A 11 11.34 -10.52 12.19
C PRO A 11 11.96 -10.47 10.79
N ALA A 12 11.42 -9.61 9.94
CA ALA A 12 12.06 -9.33 8.67
C ALA A 12 13.47 -8.83 8.99
N ASP A 13 14.48 -9.35 8.28
CA ASP A 13 15.83 -8.82 8.36
C ASP A 13 15.82 -7.43 7.72
N LEU A 14 15.61 -6.41 8.55
CA LEU A 14 15.47 -5.02 8.10
C LEU A 14 16.83 -4.39 7.71
N ASP A 15 17.94 -5.08 7.98
CA ASP A 15 19.30 -4.63 7.68
C ASP A 15 19.78 -5.09 6.28
N GLY A 16 18.92 -5.80 5.53
CA GLY A 16 19.20 -6.25 4.16
C GLY A 16 19.20 -5.13 3.11
N ASP A 17 19.91 -5.36 2.00
CA ASP A 17 19.93 -4.43 0.86
C ASP A 17 18.59 -4.39 0.08
N LEU A 18 18.47 -3.46 -0.87
CA LEU A 18 17.26 -3.33 -1.70
C LEU A 18 16.92 -4.60 -2.51
N ALA A 19 17.92 -5.41 -2.85
CA ALA A 19 17.69 -6.66 -3.58
C ALA A 19 17.02 -7.69 -2.67
N SER A 20 17.45 -7.75 -1.41
CA SER A 20 16.86 -8.57 -0.35
C SER A 20 15.42 -8.16 -0.09
N LEU A 21 15.15 -6.85 0.06
CA LEU A 21 13.79 -6.33 0.22
C LEU A 21 12.86 -6.70 -0.94
N ARG A 22 13.35 -6.59 -2.19
CA ARG A 22 12.57 -6.97 -3.37
C ARG A 22 12.27 -8.47 -3.39
N GLY A 23 13.22 -9.30 -2.96
CA GLY A 23 13.03 -10.74 -2.79
C GLY A 23 11.94 -11.06 -1.76
N ASP A 24 11.91 -10.33 -0.65
CA ASP A 24 10.91 -10.48 0.40
C ASP A 24 9.50 -10.11 -0.10
N CYS A 25 9.38 -8.98 -0.82
CA CYS A 25 8.13 -8.59 -1.46
C CYS A 25 7.63 -9.67 -2.43
N ALA A 26 8.52 -10.25 -3.25
CA ALA A 26 8.15 -11.30 -4.19
C ALA A 26 7.68 -12.59 -3.48
N ARG A 27 8.28 -12.94 -2.34
CA ARG A 27 7.84 -14.07 -1.50
C ARG A 27 6.48 -13.83 -0.85
N MET A 28 6.18 -12.57 -0.51
CA MET A 28 4.90 -12.19 0.10
C MET A 28 3.77 -12.05 -0.92
N ALA A 29 4.06 -11.60 -2.15
CA ALA A 29 3.06 -11.25 -3.16
C ALA A 29 1.98 -12.34 -3.43
N PRO A 30 2.30 -13.65 -3.49
CA PRO A 30 1.28 -14.69 -3.70
C PRO A 30 0.22 -14.80 -2.60
N ASN A 31 0.48 -14.27 -1.41
CA ASN A 31 -0.48 -14.29 -0.30
C ASN A 31 -1.54 -13.20 -0.42
N TRP A 32 -1.37 -12.26 -1.34
CA TRP A 32 -2.32 -11.19 -1.57
C TRP A 32 -3.19 -11.57 -2.77
N ALA A 33 -4.48 -11.76 -2.51
CA ALA A 33 -5.44 -11.96 -3.58
C ALA A 33 -5.52 -10.68 -4.42
N VAL A 34 -4.93 -10.71 -5.60
CA VAL A 34 -5.15 -9.67 -6.61
C VAL A 34 -6.52 -9.95 -7.21
N PRO A 35 -7.52 -9.07 -7.03
CA PRO A 35 -8.76 -9.17 -7.77
C PRO A 35 -8.39 -9.20 -9.25
N ARG A 36 -9.00 -10.10 -10.05
CA ARG A 36 -8.79 -10.07 -11.51
C ARG A 36 -9.03 -8.63 -11.96
N ASP A 37 -8.00 -8.00 -12.53
CA ASP A 37 -8.12 -6.67 -13.10
C ASP A 37 -9.24 -6.75 -14.13
N ALA A 38 -10.38 -6.14 -13.79
CA ALA A 38 -11.36 -5.83 -14.80
C ALA A 38 -10.69 -4.78 -15.68
N ASP A 39 -10.75 -4.95 -17.01
CA ASP A 39 -10.28 -3.93 -17.94
C ASP A 39 -10.77 -2.56 -17.46
N ALA A 40 -9.84 -1.62 -17.27
CA ALA A 40 -10.16 -0.29 -16.78
C ALA A 40 -11.08 0.40 -17.80
N ARG A 41 -12.38 0.37 -17.52
CA ARG A 41 -13.37 1.04 -18.37
C ARG A 41 -13.41 2.51 -18.02
N PRO A 42 -13.45 3.42 -19.00
CA PRO A 42 -13.69 4.82 -18.74
C PRO A 42 -14.99 4.98 -17.94
N VAL A 43 -14.89 5.58 -16.76
CA VAL A 43 -16.06 5.93 -15.94
C VAL A 43 -16.52 7.34 -16.30
N PRO A 44 -17.84 7.59 -16.37
CA PRO A 44 -18.33 8.95 -16.56
C PRO A 44 -17.86 9.85 -15.41
N PRO A 45 -17.49 11.12 -15.67
CA PRO A 45 -17.00 12.03 -14.64
C PRO A 45 -17.95 12.21 -13.45
N SER A 46 -19.26 12.03 -13.65
CA SER A 46 -20.26 12.07 -12.59
C SER A 46 -20.11 10.98 -11.51
N LEU A 47 -19.40 9.89 -11.82
CA LEU A 47 -19.08 8.81 -10.86
C LEU A 47 -17.74 9.01 -10.17
N ILE A 48 -16.93 9.98 -10.62
CA ILE A 48 -15.70 10.34 -9.93
C ILE A 48 -16.09 11.27 -8.78
N HIS A 49 -16.36 10.66 -7.63
CA HIS A 49 -16.54 11.41 -6.40
C HIS A 49 -15.16 11.86 -5.91
N GLY A 50 -14.88 13.16 -6.08
CA GLY A 50 -13.65 13.76 -5.58
C GLY A 50 -13.53 13.63 -4.06
N VAL A 51 -12.30 13.52 -3.57
CA VAL A 51 -11.99 13.60 -2.14
C VAL A 51 -11.56 15.03 -1.84
N THR A 52 -12.29 15.71 -0.96
CA THR A 52 -11.88 17.03 -0.46
C THR A 52 -10.95 16.85 0.73
N VAL A 53 -9.69 17.21 0.56
CA VAL A 53 -8.69 17.17 1.64
C VAL A 53 -8.67 18.53 2.35
N PRO A 54 -8.80 18.57 3.69
CA PRO A 54 -8.69 19.83 4.43
C PRO A 54 -7.30 20.47 4.27
N PRO A 55 -7.19 21.82 4.17
CA PRO A 55 -5.91 22.50 3.99
C PRO A 55 -4.85 22.17 5.04
N ARG A 56 -5.27 21.89 6.28
CA ARG A 56 -4.34 21.50 7.36
C ARG A 56 -3.64 20.17 7.07
N SER A 57 -4.35 19.21 6.49
CA SER A 57 -3.79 17.90 6.13
C SER A 57 -2.85 18.02 4.94
N ALA A 58 -3.19 18.84 3.95
CA ALA A 58 -2.32 19.10 2.80
C ALA A 58 -0.97 19.72 3.23
N ARG A 59 -0.99 20.68 4.17
CA ARG A 59 0.21 21.31 4.72
C ARG A 59 1.13 20.35 5.48
N LEU A 60 0.58 19.27 6.05
CA LEU A 60 1.39 18.25 6.71
C LEU A 60 2.23 17.48 5.70
N LEU A 61 1.67 17.20 4.51
CA LEU A 61 2.39 16.56 3.40
C LEU A 61 3.41 17.51 2.76
N ASP A 62 3.06 18.77 2.58
CA ASP A 62 3.95 19.82 2.04
C ASP A 62 5.21 20.02 2.90
N ALA A 63 5.10 19.76 4.21
CA ALA A 63 6.23 19.77 5.14
C ALA A 63 7.09 18.50 5.11
N MET A 64 6.69 17.46 4.36
CA MET A 64 7.45 16.22 4.17
C MET A 64 8.10 16.23 2.79
N SER A 65 9.35 16.71 2.74
CA SER A 65 10.13 16.86 1.50
C SER A 65 10.31 15.56 0.70
N ASP A 66 10.16 14.39 1.34
CA ASP A 66 10.33 13.08 0.71
C ASP A 66 9.19 12.70 -0.26
N TYR A 67 8.09 13.46 -0.29
CA TYR A 67 6.86 13.11 -1.02
C TYR A 67 6.36 14.20 -1.99
N GLY A 68 7.12 15.28 -2.18
CA GLY A 68 6.64 16.54 -2.78
C GLY A 68 7.26 16.99 -4.11
N ASP A 69 8.10 16.19 -4.77
CA ASP A 69 8.67 16.48 -6.11
C ASP A 69 8.46 15.30 -7.08
#